data_AF-A0A661AC57-F1
#
_entry.id   AF-A0A661AC57-F1
#
_cell.length_a   1.000
_cell.length_b   1.000
_cell.length_c   1.000
_cell.angle_alpha   90.00
_cell.angle_beta   90.00
_cell.angle_gamma   90.00
#
_symmetry.space_group_name_H-M   'P 1'
#
loop_
_entity.id
_entity.type
_entity.pdbx_description
1 polymer ?
#
loop_
_entity_poly.entity_id
_entity_poly.type
_entity_poly.pdbx_seq_one_letter_code
_entity_poly.pdbx_strand_id
1 'polypeptide(L)'
;GIGYELKMKQREIAIEMGYRKIQWTFDVLQAKNAYFNLHKLGVIVREYLPNYYGEISSTLYSGLPTDRLLAEWFIKEERKKKEVLARVEIPADIQKLKSENIKEAERWQERIRKELTELFSRGYYIFDVERKEGRVFYLLTHD
;
A
#
# COMPACT_ATOMS: atom_id res chain seq x y z
N GLY A 1 -6.29 16.42 9.82
CA GLY A 1 -5.10 15.80 10.43
C GLY A 1 -3.92 16.11 9.53
N ILE A 2 -2.79 16.53 10.12
CA ILE A 2 -1.71 17.25 9.41
C ILE A 2 -1.23 16.54 8.13
N GLY A 3 -1.01 15.22 8.18
CA GLY A 3 -0.55 14.47 6.99
C GLY A 3 -1.54 14.49 5.82
N TYR A 4 -2.85 14.47 6.10
CA TYR A 4 -3.88 14.56 5.06
C TYR A 4 -3.94 15.96 4.45
N GLU A 5 -3.93 17.00 5.30
CA GLU A 5 -3.93 18.40 4.85
C GLU A 5 -2.71 18.71 4.00
N LEU A 6 -1.53 18.22 4.40
CA LEU A 6 -0.31 18.37 3.61
C LEU A 6 -0.43 17.69 2.23
N LYS A 7 -1.00 16.47 2.17
CA LYS A 7 -1.26 15.79 0.89
C LYS A 7 -2.27 16.52 0.03
N MET A 8 -3.30 17.13 0.63
CA MET A 8 -4.26 17.96 -0.12
C MET A 8 -3.59 19.19 -0.71
N LYS A 9 -2.70 19.86 0.04
CA LYS A 9 -1.96 21.00 -0.51
C LYS A 9 -0.99 20.58 -1.62
N GLN A 10 -0.33 19.43 -1.47
CA GLN A 10 0.48 18.84 -2.55
C GLN A 10 -0.37 18.56 -3.81
N ARG A 11 -1.60 18.06 -3.64
CA ARG A 11 -2.56 17.84 -4.74
C ARG A 11 -2.95 19.13 -5.43
N GLU A 12 -3.28 20.18 -4.68
CA GLU A 12 -3.64 21.49 -5.22
C GLU A 12 -2.52 22.06 -6.11
N ILE A 13 -1.29 22.10 -5.57
CA ILE A 13 -0.12 22.58 -6.30
C ILE A 13 0.13 21.72 -7.56
N ALA A 14 0.05 20.39 -7.45
CA ALA A 14 0.25 19.51 -8.59
C ALA A 14 -0.81 19.74 -9.70
N ILE A 15 -2.06 20.02 -9.32
CA ILE A 15 -3.13 20.36 -10.26
C ILE A 15 -2.84 21.67 -10.98
N GLU A 16 -2.41 22.71 -10.25
CA GLU A 16 -2.03 24.03 -10.78
C GLU A 16 -0.87 23.93 -11.76
N MET A 17 0.11 23.05 -11.47
CA MET A 17 1.23 22.75 -12.36
C MET A 17 0.85 21.90 -13.58
N GLY A 18 -0.42 21.52 -13.73
CA GLY A 18 -0.91 20.75 -14.87
C GLY A 18 -0.78 19.23 -14.74
N TYR A 19 -0.28 18.70 -13.62
CA TYR A 19 -0.16 17.26 -13.41
C TYR A 19 -1.54 16.59 -13.24
N ARG A 20 -1.60 15.30 -13.59
CA ARG A 20 -2.79 14.44 -13.44
C ARG A 20 -2.60 13.31 -12.44
N LYS A 21 -1.35 12.98 -12.13
CA LYS A 21 -0.97 11.84 -11.28
C LYS A 21 0.19 12.20 -10.38
N ILE A 22 0.16 11.75 -9.13
CA ILE A 22 1.29 11.77 -8.19
C ILE A 22 1.61 10.31 -7.85
N GLN A 23 2.90 9.95 -7.79
CA GLN A 23 3.34 8.61 -7.42
C GLN A 23 4.35 8.64 -6.27
N TRP A 24 4.26 7.64 -5.39
CA TRP A 24 5.23 7.39 -4.33
C TRP A 24 5.13 5.94 -3.88
N THR A 25 6.13 5.47 -3.15
CA THR A 25 6.15 4.11 -2.58
C THR A 25 5.73 4.12 -1.11
N PHE A 26 5.05 3.06 -0.65
CA PHE A 26 4.80 2.84 0.79
C PHE A 26 5.00 1.36 1.18
N ASP A 27 5.16 1.11 2.48
CA ASP A 27 5.38 -0.22 3.05
C ASP A 27 4.16 -1.13 2.87
N VAL A 28 4.38 -2.32 2.30
CA VAL A 28 3.35 -3.32 2.00
C VAL A 28 2.63 -3.81 3.27
N LEU A 29 3.32 -3.89 4.41
CA LEU A 29 2.84 -4.52 5.63
C LEU A 29 2.26 -3.53 6.64
N GLN A 30 2.41 -2.22 6.42
CA GLN A 30 1.91 -1.21 7.37
C GLN A 30 0.45 -0.85 7.12
N ALA A 31 -0.47 -1.52 7.84
CA ALA A 31 -1.91 -1.28 7.78
C ALA A 31 -2.33 0.20 7.95
N LYS A 32 -1.64 0.97 8.81
CA LYS A 32 -1.91 2.41 8.96
C LYS A 32 -1.61 3.20 7.69
N ASN A 33 -0.52 2.87 7.00
CA ASN A 33 -0.16 3.48 5.72
C ASN A 33 -1.12 3.04 4.63
N ALA A 34 -1.50 1.76 4.59
CA ALA A 34 -2.53 1.26 3.68
C ALA A 34 -3.82 2.08 3.82
N TYR A 35 -4.31 2.28 5.04
CA TYR A 35 -5.53 3.07 5.29
C TYR A 35 -5.39 4.52 4.84
N PHE A 36 -4.27 5.17 5.16
CA PHE A 36 -4.05 6.54 4.74
C PHE A 36 -4.00 6.68 3.21
N ASN A 37 -3.22 5.84 2.53
CA ASN A 37 -3.02 5.95 1.09
C ASN A 37 -4.26 5.48 0.31
N LEU A 38 -4.76 4.27 0.58
CA LEU A 38 -5.81 3.66 -0.21
C LEU A 38 -7.20 4.20 0.17
N HIS A 39 -7.51 4.24 1.47
CA HIS A 39 -8.85 4.60 1.92
C HIS A 39 -9.06 6.12 1.98
N LYS A 40 -8.13 6.87 2.59
CA LYS A 40 -8.28 8.32 2.74
C LYS A 40 -7.93 9.12 1.49
N LEU A 41 -6.84 8.79 0.81
CA LEU A 41 -6.45 9.53 -0.41
C LEU A 41 -7.08 8.94 -1.67
N GLY A 42 -7.47 7.66 -1.67
CA GLY A 42 -8.02 7.01 -2.85
C GLY A 42 -6.97 6.66 -3.90
N VAL A 43 -5.71 6.42 -3.49
CA VAL A 43 -4.69 5.92 -4.41
C VAL A 43 -5.04 4.50 -4.85
N ILE A 44 -4.55 4.10 -6.01
CA ILE A 44 -4.54 2.71 -6.43
C ILE A 44 -3.12 2.18 -6.52
N VAL A 45 -2.97 0.86 -6.52
CA VAL A 45 -1.67 0.19 -6.64
C VAL A 45 -1.77 -0.93 -7.65
N ARG A 46 -0.91 -0.86 -8.67
CA ARG A 46 -0.78 -1.88 -9.72
C ARG A 46 0.56 -2.60 -9.72
N GLU A 47 1.51 -2.10 -8.95
CA GLU A 47 2.90 -2.53 -9.02
C GLU A 47 3.45 -2.83 -7.63
N TYR A 48 4.10 -3.99 -7.54
CA TYR A 48 4.83 -4.46 -6.38
C TYR A 48 6.33 -4.34 -6.66
N LEU A 49 7.06 -3.67 -5.77
CA LEU A 49 8.48 -3.41 -5.91
C LEU A 49 9.24 -4.20 -4.83
N PRO A 50 9.79 -5.39 -5.15
CA PRO A 50 10.50 -6.21 -4.17
C PRO A 50 11.85 -5.58 -3.81
N ASN A 51 12.17 -5.57 -2.52
CA ASN A 51 13.41 -5.05 -1.95
C ASN A 51 13.88 -3.71 -2.55
N TYR A 52 12.95 -2.76 -2.69
CA TYR A 52 13.10 -1.56 -3.50
C TYR A 52 14.31 -0.68 -3.15
N TYR A 53 14.68 -0.62 -1.87
CA TYR A 53 15.81 0.17 -1.40
C TYR A 53 17.10 -0.64 -1.18
N GLY A 54 17.09 -1.95 -1.48
CA GLY A 54 18.26 -2.82 -1.34
C GLY A 54 18.69 -3.05 0.11
N GLU A 55 19.98 -3.36 0.28
CA GLU A 55 20.61 -3.58 1.58
C GLU A 55 20.79 -2.25 2.32
N ILE A 56 19.89 -1.97 3.26
CA ILE A 56 20.00 -0.79 4.12
C ILE A 56 20.67 -1.18 5.43
N SER A 57 21.83 -0.60 5.72
CA SER A 57 22.60 -0.81 6.96
C SER A 57 21.98 -0.15 8.21
N SER A 58 20.84 0.56 8.06
CA SER A 58 20.20 1.30 9.15
C SER A 58 19.14 0.49 9.89
N THR A 59 19.10 0.66 11.21
CA THR A 59 18.16 0.02 12.15
C THR A 59 16.68 0.30 11.87
N LEU A 60 16.36 1.28 11.01
CA LEU A 60 15.00 1.59 10.57
C LEU A 60 14.34 0.42 9.82
N TYR A 61 15.13 -0.40 9.14
CA TYR A 61 14.65 -1.54 8.36
C TYR A 61 15.01 -2.81 9.10
N SER A 62 14.20 -3.07 10.12
CA SER A 62 14.27 -4.14 11.12
C SER A 62 14.26 -5.57 10.54
N GLY A 63 15.27 -5.90 9.73
CA GLY A 63 15.56 -7.23 9.20
C GLY A 63 14.76 -7.68 7.97
N LEU A 64 13.68 -6.98 7.59
CA LEU A 64 12.88 -7.36 6.42
C LEU A 64 13.35 -6.66 5.13
N PRO A 65 13.30 -7.36 3.98
CA PRO A 65 13.38 -6.75 2.66
C PRO A 65 12.49 -5.51 2.52
N THR A 66 12.97 -4.55 1.75
CA THR A 66 12.32 -3.24 1.59
C THR A 66 11.21 -3.25 0.55
N ASP A 67 10.27 -4.18 0.66
CA ASP A 67 9.18 -4.31 -0.30
C ASP A 67 8.24 -3.10 -0.24
N ARG A 68 7.89 -2.59 -1.43
CA ARG A 68 7.07 -1.39 -1.58
C ARG A 68 5.90 -1.61 -2.54
N LEU A 69 4.82 -0.91 -2.27
CA LEU A 69 3.71 -0.71 -3.20
C LEU A 69 3.87 0.66 -3.87
N LEU A 70 3.77 0.71 -5.20
CA LEU A 70 3.75 1.97 -5.94
C LEU A 70 2.32 2.54 -5.90
N ALA A 71 2.13 3.58 -5.08
CA ALA A 71 0.89 4.34 -5.04
C ALA A 71 0.76 5.20 -6.30
N GLU A 72 -0.40 5.12 -6.95
CA GLU A 72 -0.80 5.97 -8.05
C GLU A 72 -2.01 6.80 -7.63
N TRP A 73 -1.81 8.11 -7.48
CA TRP A 73 -2.88 9.03 -7.10
C TRP A 73 -3.32 9.88 -8.27
N PHE A 74 -4.47 9.54 -8.86
CA PHE A 74 -5.11 10.27 -9.96
C PHE A 74 -5.82 11.51 -9.42
N ILE A 75 -5.06 12.58 -9.24
CA ILE A 75 -5.45 13.78 -8.47
C ILE A 75 -6.60 14.59 -9.06
N LYS A 76 -6.98 14.37 -10.33
CA LYS A 76 -8.13 15.04 -10.97
C LYS A 76 -9.37 14.15 -11.06
N GLU A 77 -9.26 12.88 -10.70
CA GLU A 77 -10.35 11.92 -10.83
C GLU A 77 -11.10 11.74 -9.52
N GLU A 78 -12.41 11.56 -9.63
CA GLU A 78 -13.22 11.16 -8.49
C GLU A 78 -13.10 9.66 -8.23
N ARG A 79 -13.18 9.29 -6.95
CA ARG A 79 -13.12 7.89 -6.54
C ARG A 79 -14.40 7.17 -6.95
N LYS A 80 -14.30 6.34 -7.99
CA LYS A 80 -15.41 5.48 -8.44
C LYS A 80 -15.58 4.28 -7.51
N LYS A 81 -16.83 3.90 -7.25
CA LYS A 81 -17.17 2.61 -6.62
C LYS A 81 -16.66 1.46 -7.51
N LYS A 82 -16.14 0.42 -6.88
CA LYS A 82 -15.57 -0.77 -7.52
C LYS A 82 -16.06 -2.02 -6.80
N GLU A 83 -16.26 -3.08 -7.55
CA GLU A 83 -16.54 -4.39 -6.97
C GLU A 83 -15.25 -5.00 -6.40
N VAL A 84 -15.37 -5.64 -5.23
CA VAL A 84 -14.27 -6.35 -4.60
C VAL A 84 -14.22 -7.76 -5.18
N LEU A 85 -13.25 -8.00 -6.05
CA LEU A 85 -13.07 -9.29 -6.73
C LEU A 85 -12.05 -10.19 -6.04
N ALA A 86 -11.13 -9.61 -5.27
CA ALA A 86 -10.18 -10.36 -4.45
C ALA A 86 -9.79 -9.60 -3.18
N ARG A 87 -9.28 -10.34 -2.20
CA ARG A 87 -8.77 -9.81 -0.92
C ARG A 87 -7.42 -10.43 -0.62
N VAL A 88 -6.46 -9.58 -0.24
CA VAL A 88 -5.17 -10.04 0.30
C VAL A 88 -5.03 -9.53 1.71
N GLU A 89 -4.96 -10.46 2.67
CA GLU A 89 -4.79 -10.11 4.07
C GLU A 89 -3.38 -9.57 4.35
N ILE A 90 -3.30 -8.56 5.21
CA ILE A 90 -2.06 -7.99 5.74
C ILE A 90 -2.06 -7.97 7.28
N PRO A 91 -0.89 -7.95 7.93
CA PRO A 91 -0.83 -7.88 9.38
C PRO A 91 -1.46 -6.58 9.88
N ALA A 92 -2.32 -6.68 10.91
CA ALA A 92 -2.95 -5.51 11.52
C ALA A 92 -1.92 -4.62 12.24
N ASP A 93 -0.87 -5.22 12.80
CA ASP A 93 0.25 -4.53 13.44
C ASP A 93 1.58 -5.25 13.15
N ILE A 94 2.25 -4.83 12.07
CA ILE A 94 3.57 -5.36 11.70
C ILE A 94 4.66 -5.04 12.73
N GLN A 95 4.55 -3.95 13.49
CA GLN A 95 5.58 -3.58 14.46
C GLN A 95 5.56 -4.54 15.64
N LYS A 96 4.35 -4.84 16.15
CA LYS A 96 4.16 -5.87 17.16
C LYS A 96 4.68 -7.23 16.67
N LEU A 97 4.30 -7.63 15.45
CA LEU A 97 4.72 -8.90 14.87
C LEU A 97 6.25 -9.01 14.75
N LYS A 98 6.94 -7.96 14.30
CA LYS A 98 8.41 -7.92 14.22
C LYS A 98 9.07 -8.08 15.60
N SER A 99 8.51 -7.46 16.63
CA SER A 99 9.04 -7.53 17.99
C SER A 99 8.84 -8.90 18.65
N GLU A 100 7.76 -9.59 18.32
CA GLU A 100 7.41 -10.90 18.91
C GLU A 100 8.00 -12.06 18.11
N ASN A 101 7.95 -12.00 16.78
CA ASN A 101 8.35 -13.09 15.90
C ASN A 101 8.75 -12.60 14.49
N ILE A 102 10.02 -12.23 14.31
CA ILE A 102 10.53 -11.78 13.01
C ILE A 102 10.35 -12.81 11.89
N LYS A 103 10.48 -14.11 12.21
CA LYS A 103 10.29 -15.21 11.25
C LYS A 103 8.84 -15.28 10.76
N GLU A 104 7.88 -14.91 11.59
CA GLU A 104 6.49 -14.78 11.17
C GLU A 104 6.29 -13.56 10.27
N ALA A 105 6.92 -12.43 10.59
CA ALA A 105 6.89 -11.25 9.74
C ALA A 105 7.48 -11.50 8.33
N GLU A 106 8.57 -12.26 8.24
CA GLU A 106 9.14 -12.75 6.98
C GLU A 106 8.14 -13.59 6.19
N ARG A 107 7.50 -14.58 6.85
CA ARG A 107 6.46 -15.42 6.20
C ARG A 107 5.28 -14.59 5.69
N TRP A 108 4.84 -13.57 6.44
CA TRP A 108 3.81 -12.64 5.99
C TRP A 108 4.25 -11.89 4.73
N GLN A 109 5.47 -11.37 4.72
CA GLN A 109 6.00 -10.64 3.58
C GLN A 109 6.09 -11.52 2.32
N GLU A 110 6.65 -12.71 2.45
CA GLU A 110 6.78 -13.67 1.34
C GLU A 110 5.42 -14.07 0.76
N ARG A 111 4.44 -14.37 1.63
CA ARG A 111 3.08 -14.71 1.22
C ARG A 111 2.43 -13.55 0.45
N ILE A 112 2.46 -12.34 1.01
CA ILE A 112 1.86 -11.16 0.39
C ILE A 112 2.55 -10.81 -0.92
N ARG A 113 3.89 -10.90 -0.98
CA ARG A 113 4.66 -10.71 -2.21
C ARG A 113 4.16 -11.64 -3.31
N LYS A 114 4.04 -12.94 -3.00
CA LYS A 114 3.56 -13.94 -3.95
C LYS A 114 2.14 -13.62 -4.42
N GLU A 115 1.20 -13.43 -3.50
CA GLU A 115 -0.21 -13.19 -3.82
C GLU A 115 -0.41 -11.92 -4.64
N LEU A 116 0.20 -10.79 -4.23
CA LEU A 116 0.03 -9.53 -4.96
C LEU A 116 0.70 -9.55 -6.33
N THR A 117 1.90 -10.13 -6.44
CA THR A 117 2.59 -10.23 -7.75
C THR A 117 1.79 -11.08 -8.73
N GLU A 118 1.20 -12.19 -8.27
CA GLU A 118 0.33 -13.04 -9.10
C GLU A 118 -0.97 -12.33 -9.50
N LEU A 119 -1.60 -11.61 -8.58
CA LEU A 119 -2.82 -10.85 -8.89
C LEU A 119 -2.52 -9.70 -9.87
N PHE A 120 -1.42 -8.98 -9.67
CA PHE A 120 -1.03 -7.88 -10.55
C PHE A 120 -0.67 -8.37 -11.96
N SER A 121 -0.02 -9.53 -12.10
CA SER A 121 0.26 -10.12 -13.42
C SER A 121 -1.01 -10.54 -14.17
N ARG A 122 -2.12 -10.74 -13.45
CA ARG A 122 -3.46 -11.02 -13.99
C ARG A 122 -4.31 -9.76 -14.20
N GLY A 123 -3.74 -8.57 -14.03
CA GLY A 123 -4.43 -7.29 -14.24
C GLY A 123 -5.23 -6.78 -13.05
N TYR A 124 -5.18 -7.46 -11.89
CA TYR A 124 -5.80 -6.93 -10.68
C TYR A 124 -5.02 -5.73 -10.15
N TYR A 125 -5.70 -4.85 -9.43
CA TYR A 125 -5.08 -3.75 -8.71
C TYR A 125 -5.78 -3.48 -7.39
N ILE A 126 -5.01 -2.99 -6.41
CA ILE A 126 -5.56 -2.59 -5.12
C ILE A 126 -6.23 -1.23 -5.28
N PHE A 127 -7.46 -1.09 -4.81
CA PHE A 127 -8.21 0.17 -4.85
C PHE A 127 -8.71 0.66 -3.48
N ASP A 128 -8.62 -0.19 -2.45
CA ASP A 128 -8.96 0.15 -1.07
C ASP A 128 -8.28 -0.79 -0.08
N VAL A 129 -8.48 -0.51 1.20
CA VAL A 129 -8.19 -1.41 2.32
C VAL A 129 -9.41 -1.44 3.26
N GLU A 130 -9.71 -2.61 3.79
CA GLU A 130 -10.75 -2.78 4.81
C GLU A 130 -10.20 -3.38 6.09
N ARG A 131 -10.84 -3.06 7.22
CA ARG A 131 -10.63 -3.74 8.49
C ARG A 131 -11.93 -4.43 8.90
N LYS A 132 -11.88 -5.75 9.09
CA LYS A 132 -13.02 -6.58 9.48
C LYS A 132 -12.60 -7.54 10.58
N GLU A 133 -13.32 -7.52 11.71
CA GLU A 133 -13.08 -8.45 12.84
C GLU A 133 -11.60 -8.48 13.29
N GLY A 134 -10.97 -7.30 13.35
CA GLY A 134 -9.56 -7.15 13.75
C GLY A 134 -8.52 -7.41 12.64
N ARG A 135 -8.91 -8.08 11.56
CA ARG A 135 -8.07 -8.40 10.38
C ARG A 135 -8.10 -7.26 9.36
N VAL A 136 -7.06 -7.13 8.57
CA VAL A 136 -6.92 -6.05 7.57
C VAL A 136 -6.68 -6.65 6.20
N PHE A 137 -7.39 -6.16 5.17
CA PHE A 137 -7.32 -6.69 3.82
C PHE A 137 -7.12 -5.58 2.81
N TYR A 138 -6.17 -5.75 1.89
CA TYR A 138 -6.18 -5.04 0.63
C TYR A 138 -7.36 -5.53 -0.23
N LEU A 139 -8.09 -4.58 -0.81
CA LEU A 139 -9.23 -4.83 -1.68
C LEU A 139 -8.80 -4.66 -3.14
N LEU A 140 -8.97 -5.72 -3.92
CA LEU A 140 -8.56 -5.74 -5.32
C LEU A 140 -9.76 -5.86 -6.25
N THR A 141 -9.61 -5.25 -7.41
CA THR A 141 -10.54 -5.35 -8.55
C THR A 141 -9.71 -5.54 -9.83
N HIS A 142 -10.38 -5.82 -10.94
CA HIS A 142 -9.80 -5.77 -12.28
C HIS A 142 -10.86 -5.20 -13.23
N ASP A 143 -10.43 -4.48 -14.26
CA ASP A 143 -11.29 -3.97 -15.33
C ASP A 143 -11.27 -4.92 -16.54
#